data_AF-A0A9P9DAB7-F1
#
_entry.id   AF-A0A9P9DAB7-F1
#
_cell.length_a   1.000
_cell.length_b   1.000
_cell.length_c   1.000
_cell.angle_alpha   90.00
_cell.angle_beta   90.00
_cell.angle_gamma   90.00
#
_symmetry.space_group_name_H-M   'P 1'
#
loop_
_entity.id
_entity.type
_entity.pdbx_description
1 polymer ?
#
loop_
_entity_poly.entity_id
_entity_poly.type
_entity_poly.pdbx_seq_one_letter_code
_entity_poly.pdbx_strand_id
1 'polypeptide(L)'
;MSTTTTMSIKMSPSEATSNSSSLLPSDSISQAASSLSEPDCQHMVKRRKLRAVSTWDHFREAEGDEPHAKGGKILHYCRRCRNPPWLTHISGNARYHLENAHNVVVREDSRSQSKRQLAIENAFARTAAKQLQQAGEKETNTLRGVINVDAFREAQTLLAVHRHLPLNFVTWPEYQALLSAISPAIEEFLTDSGGTVAADLDNAHAAHQQSGKRWLGTARSLIHISMDVWSSPQHKSFIAVHA
;
A
#
# COMPACT_ATOMS: atom_id res chain seq x y z
N MET A 1 -59.97 54.97 1.53
CA MET A 1 -60.30 53.94 0.54
C MET A 1 -59.19 52.93 0.55
N SER A 2 -59.51 51.75 1.06
CA SER A 2 -58.57 50.71 1.47
C SER A 2 -58.28 49.75 0.32
N THR A 3 -57.02 49.43 0.10
CA THR A 3 -56.61 48.24 -0.66
C THR A 3 -55.34 47.66 -0.02
N THR A 4 -55.57 46.78 0.96
CA THR A 4 -54.55 45.94 1.59
C THR A 4 -54.38 44.69 0.72
N THR A 5 -53.34 44.65 -0.10
CA THR A 5 -52.94 43.43 -0.83
C THR A 5 -52.04 42.60 0.06
N THR A 6 -52.62 41.57 0.66
CA THR A 6 -51.91 40.50 1.38
C THR A 6 -51.30 39.56 0.34
N MET A 7 -49.97 39.49 0.25
CA MET A 7 -49.29 38.40 -0.45
C MET A 7 -48.78 37.39 0.57
N SER A 8 -49.49 36.26 0.63
CA SER A 8 -49.12 35.08 1.38
C SER A 8 -47.91 34.40 0.76
N ILE A 9 -46.81 34.33 1.52
CA ILE A 9 -45.66 33.50 1.21
C ILE A 9 -46.04 32.05 1.57
N LYS A 10 -46.20 31.20 0.55
CA LYS A 10 -46.26 29.75 0.74
C LYS A 10 -44.85 29.24 1.03
N MET A 11 -44.58 28.96 2.30
CA MET A 11 -43.56 27.99 2.71
C MET A 11 -44.10 26.59 2.42
N SER A 12 -43.43 25.84 1.56
CA SER A 12 -43.67 24.40 1.39
C SER A 12 -42.69 23.63 2.28
N PRO A 13 -43.17 22.73 3.16
CA PRO A 13 -42.32 21.81 3.90
C PRO A 13 -42.10 20.49 3.13
N SER A 14 -40.87 19.99 3.22
CA SER A 14 -40.47 18.58 3.31
C SER A 14 -41.10 17.55 2.36
N GLU A 15 -40.27 16.96 1.48
CA GLU A 15 -40.37 15.54 1.17
C GLU A 15 -38.98 14.90 1.23
N ALA A 16 -38.77 14.16 2.32
CA ALA A 16 -37.76 13.13 2.42
C ALA A 16 -38.28 11.91 1.65
N THR A 17 -37.62 11.56 0.55
CA THR A 17 -37.76 10.24 -0.06
C THR A 17 -36.47 9.46 0.12
N SER A 18 -36.50 8.64 1.17
CA SER A 18 -35.61 7.51 1.38
C SER A 18 -35.65 6.57 0.18
N ASN A 19 -34.59 6.54 -0.63
CA ASN A 19 -34.31 5.40 -1.50
C ASN A 19 -33.00 4.76 -1.06
N SER A 20 -33.15 3.80 -0.14
CA SER A 20 -32.12 2.83 0.18
C SER A 20 -32.03 1.85 -0.99
N SER A 21 -30.99 2.00 -1.81
CA SER A 21 -30.60 1.00 -2.82
C SER A 21 -29.21 0.49 -2.49
N SER A 22 -29.21 -0.55 -1.66
CA SER A 22 -28.11 -1.47 -1.45
C SER A 22 -27.80 -2.22 -2.75
N LEU A 23 -26.72 -1.86 -3.43
CA LEU A 23 -26.12 -2.69 -4.48
C LEU A 23 -24.60 -2.65 -4.33
N LEU A 24 -24.08 -3.68 -3.67
CA LEU A 24 -22.66 -4.04 -3.65
C LEU A 24 -22.25 -4.56 -5.04
N PRO A 25 -21.16 -4.09 -5.63
CA PRO A 25 -20.44 -4.88 -6.62
C PRO A 25 -19.49 -5.82 -5.90
N SER A 26 -19.84 -7.10 -5.94
CA SER A 26 -19.07 -8.23 -5.44
C SER A 26 -17.67 -8.27 -6.05
N ASP A 27 -16.67 -8.44 -5.18
CA ASP A 27 -15.30 -8.81 -5.55
C ASP A 27 -15.32 -10.03 -6.47
N SER A 28 -14.70 -9.92 -7.64
CA SER A 28 -14.43 -11.04 -8.54
C SER A 28 -12.93 -11.15 -8.78
N ILE A 29 -12.22 -11.62 -7.75
CA ILE A 29 -10.90 -12.21 -7.89
C ILE A 29 -11.13 -13.67 -8.28
N SER A 30 -11.07 -13.95 -9.58
CA SER A 30 -11.11 -15.32 -10.09
C SER A 30 -9.80 -16.04 -9.76
N GLN A 31 -9.74 -16.67 -8.61
CA GLN A 31 -8.93 -17.87 -8.40
C GLN A 31 -9.80 -19.08 -8.78
N ALA A 32 -9.52 -19.68 -9.93
CA ALA A 32 -9.99 -21.02 -10.24
C ALA A 32 -8.83 -22.00 -10.02
N ALA A 33 -8.83 -22.62 -8.84
CA ALA A 33 -8.05 -23.81 -8.55
C ALA A 33 -9.01 -24.91 -8.09
N SER A 34 -9.30 -25.86 -8.98
CA SER A 34 -9.60 -27.27 -8.70
C SER A 34 -9.75 -27.97 -10.05
N SER A 35 -8.76 -28.74 -10.49
CA SER A 35 -8.58 -30.16 -10.10
C SER A 35 -9.68 -31.04 -10.70
N LEU A 36 -9.47 -31.49 -11.93
CA LEU A 36 -9.87 -32.82 -12.37
C LEU A 36 -8.75 -33.41 -13.23
N SER A 37 -8.19 -34.48 -12.69
CA SER A 37 -7.07 -35.28 -13.16
C SER A 37 -7.45 -36.11 -14.39
N GLU A 38 -6.54 -36.22 -15.36
CA GLU A 38 -6.30 -37.40 -16.21
C GLU A 38 -4.85 -37.28 -16.76
N PRO A 39 -4.17 -38.39 -17.09
CA PRO A 39 -2.75 -38.58 -16.82
C PRO A 39 -1.86 -37.86 -17.83
N ASP A 40 -1.04 -36.95 -17.33
CA ASP A 40 0.08 -36.43 -18.11
C ASP A 40 1.11 -37.54 -18.28
N CYS A 41 1.31 -37.94 -19.53
CA CYS A 41 2.38 -38.82 -19.97
C CYS A 41 3.68 -38.31 -19.36
N GLN A 42 4.27 -39.08 -18.43
CA GLN A 42 5.57 -38.78 -17.84
C GLN A 42 6.63 -38.82 -18.94
N HIS A 43 6.76 -37.73 -19.69
CA HIS A 43 8.02 -37.33 -20.28
C HIS A 43 8.93 -37.03 -19.09
N MET A 44 9.58 -38.08 -18.59
CA MET A 44 10.73 -37.95 -17.72
C MET A 44 11.71 -37.03 -18.44
N VAL A 45 11.69 -35.75 -18.09
CA VAL A 45 12.71 -34.81 -18.52
C VAL A 45 14.02 -35.46 -18.12
N LYS A 46 14.77 -35.95 -19.11
CA LYS A 46 16.04 -36.64 -18.90
C LYS A 46 16.91 -35.69 -18.11
N ARG A 47 16.95 -35.87 -16.78
CA ARG A 47 17.82 -35.09 -15.89
C ARG A 47 19.21 -35.24 -16.49
N ARG A 48 19.78 -34.11 -16.94
CA ARG A 48 21.15 -34.04 -17.45
C ARG A 48 22.01 -34.72 -16.39
N LYS A 49 22.54 -35.91 -16.70
CA LYS A 49 23.37 -36.69 -15.76
C LYS A 49 24.45 -35.74 -15.25
N LEU A 50 24.50 -35.55 -13.93
CA LEU A 50 25.60 -34.83 -13.29
C LEU A 50 26.89 -35.46 -13.82
N ARG A 51 27.77 -34.64 -14.38
CA ARG A 51 29.12 -35.12 -14.67
C ARG A 51 29.70 -35.48 -13.31
N ALA A 52 30.15 -36.72 -13.16
CA ALA A 52 30.79 -37.24 -11.96
C ALA A 52 32.17 -36.59 -11.74
N VAL A 53 32.24 -35.25 -11.72
CA VAL A 53 33.48 -34.47 -11.74
C VAL A 53 34.33 -34.84 -10.52
N SER A 54 33.75 -34.78 -9.32
CA SER A 54 34.42 -35.16 -8.07
C SER A 54 34.85 -36.62 -8.03
N THR A 55 34.19 -37.51 -8.78
CA THR A 55 34.60 -38.92 -8.87
C THR A 55 35.87 -39.07 -9.69
N TRP A 56 36.01 -38.31 -10.79
CA TRP A 56 37.15 -38.39 -11.70
C TRP A 56 38.42 -37.70 -11.18
N ASP A 57 38.32 -36.83 -10.18
CA ASP A 57 39.49 -36.22 -9.51
C ASP A 57 40.42 -37.25 -8.85
N HIS A 58 39.93 -38.44 -8.54
CA HIS A 58 40.73 -39.54 -8.00
C HIS A 58 41.39 -40.43 -9.07
N PHE A 59 41.15 -40.12 -10.34
CA PHE A 59 41.64 -40.89 -11.48
C PHE A 59 42.62 -40.07 -12.33
N ARG A 60 43.51 -40.77 -13.04
CA ARG A 60 44.44 -40.23 -14.03
C ARG A 60 44.14 -40.80 -15.41
N GLU A 61 44.72 -40.18 -16.42
CA GLU A 61 44.76 -40.70 -17.79
C GLU A 61 45.79 -41.84 -17.91
N ALA A 62 45.73 -42.57 -19.01
CA ALA A 62 46.68 -43.63 -19.33
C ALA A 62 48.10 -43.06 -19.43
N GLU A 63 49.08 -43.78 -18.90
CA GLU A 63 50.51 -43.41 -18.98
C GLU A 63 51.29 -44.52 -19.71
N GLY A 64 52.21 -44.14 -20.60
CA GLY A 64 53.05 -45.07 -21.35
C GLY A 64 52.25 -45.99 -22.28
N ASP A 65 52.48 -47.31 -22.14
CA ASP A 65 51.85 -48.35 -22.98
C ASP A 65 50.42 -48.74 -22.51
N GLU A 66 49.84 -48.01 -21.57
CA GLU A 66 48.48 -48.27 -21.08
C GLU A 66 47.41 -47.96 -22.16
N PRO A 67 46.36 -48.80 -22.31
CA PRO A 67 45.30 -48.53 -23.27
C PRO A 67 44.51 -47.28 -22.87
N HIS A 68 44.42 -46.33 -23.80
CA HIS A 68 43.71 -45.06 -23.59
C HIS A 68 42.20 -45.19 -23.75
N ALA A 69 41.74 -46.14 -24.59
CA ALA A 69 40.33 -46.39 -24.81
C ALA A 69 40.06 -47.87 -25.05
N LYS A 70 38.89 -48.33 -24.61
CA LYS A 70 38.39 -49.68 -24.91
C LYS A 70 36.99 -49.55 -25.49
N GLY A 71 36.83 -50.01 -26.74
CA GLY A 71 35.54 -49.92 -27.45
C GLY A 71 35.05 -48.47 -27.65
N GLY A 72 35.96 -47.53 -27.94
CA GLY A 72 35.64 -46.11 -28.19
C GLY A 72 35.36 -45.27 -26.93
N LYS A 73 35.52 -45.83 -25.74
CA LYS A 73 35.34 -45.12 -24.46
C LYS A 73 36.69 -44.92 -23.76
N ILE A 74 36.93 -43.70 -23.29
CA ILE A 74 38.14 -43.32 -22.56
C ILE A 74 38.20 -44.07 -21.23
N LEU A 75 39.37 -44.64 -20.92
CA LEU A 75 39.63 -45.32 -19.66
C LEU A 75 40.27 -44.36 -18.66
N HIS A 76 39.84 -44.46 -17.41
CA HIS A 76 40.36 -43.70 -16.28
C HIS A 76 41.03 -44.66 -15.30
N TYR A 77 42.29 -44.37 -14.96
CA TYR A 77 43.12 -45.20 -14.08
C TYR A 77 43.12 -44.65 -12.67
N CYS A 78 43.01 -45.50 -11.65
CA CYS A 78 43.05 -45.04 -10.27
C CYS A 78 44.45 -44.49 -9.94
N ARG A 79 44.52 -43.28 -9.36
CA ARG A 79 45.82 -42.68 -8.96
C ARG A 79 46.55 -43.47 -7.88
N ARG A 80 45.81 -44.24 -7.07
CA ARG A 80 46.31 -44.94 -5.88
C ARG A 80 46.67 -46.41 -6.14
N CYS A 81 46.11 -47.05 -7.17
CA CYS A 81 46.43 -48.42 -7.55
C CYS A 81 47.44 -48.44 -8.70
N ARG A 82 48.74 -48.60 -8.38
CA ARG A 82 49.80 -48.69 -9.41
C ARG A 82 50.21 -50.12 -9.76
N ASN A 83 50.06 -51.08 -8.85
CA ASN A 83 50.39 -52.48 -9.13
C ASN A 83 49.54 -53.45 -8.29
N PRO A 84 48.55 -54.16 -8.88
CA PRO A 84 48.09 -54.03 -10.26
C PRO A 84 47.33 -52.70 -10.49
N PRO A 85 47.42 -52.10 -11.70
CA PRO A 85 46.66 -50.90 -12.04
C PRO A 85 45.17 -51.20 -12.14
N TRP A 86 44.34 -50.32 -11.57
CA TRP A 86 42.88 -50.42 -11.65
C TRP A 86 42.32 -49.36 -12.60
N LEU A 87 41.39 -49.74 -13.49
CA LEU A 87 40.84 -48.87 -14.51
C LEU A 87 39.32 -49.06 -14.71
N THR A 88 38.65 -48.01 -15.16
CA THR A 88 37.23 -48.06 -15.53
C THR A 88 36.87 -46.94 -16.51
N HIS A 89 35.78 -47.12 -17.28
CA HIS A 89 35.12 -46.05 -18.02
C HIS A 89 33.73 -45.71 -17.44
N ILE A 90 33.32 -46.39 -16.37
CA ILE A 90 32.00 -46.30 -15.76
C ILE A 90 32.13 -45.65 -14.39
N SER A 91 31.44 -44.53 -14.18
CA SER A 91 31.48 -43.77 -12.92
C SER A 91 30.91 -44.52 -11.71
N GLY A 92 29.95 -45.43 -11.91
CA GLY A 92 29.44 -46.31 -10.84
C GLY A 92 30.53 -47.23 -10.29
N ASN A 93 31.24 -47.93 -11.17
CA ASN A 93 32.37 -48.78 -10.79
C ASN A 93 33.49 -47.97 -10.14
N ALA A 94 33.75 -46.76 -10.63
CA ALA A 94 34.73 -45.86 -10.04
C ALA A 94 34.42 -45.54 -8.57
N ARG A 95 33.17 -45.17 -8.26
CA ARG A 95 32.74 -44.90 -6.87
C ARG A 95 32.84 -46.16 -6.00
N TYR A 96 32.36 -47.30 -6.49
CA TYR A 96 32.46 -48.57 -5.76
C TYR A 96 33.91 -48.93 -5.44
N HIS A 97 34.83 -48.74 -6.39
CA HIS A 97 36.25 -48.97 -6.16
C HIS A 97 36.84 -48.01 -5.13
N LEU A 98 36.56 -46.71 -5.25
CA LEU A 98 37.02 -45.72 -4.28
C LEU A 98 36.54 -46.03 -2.86
N GLU A 99 35.29 -46.45 -2.72
CA GLU A 99 34.68 -46.81 -1.43
C GLU A 99 35.31 -48.08 -0.85
N ASN A 100 35.43 -49.16 -1.61
CA ASN A 100 35.87 -50.45 -1.06
C ASN A 100 37.40 -50.62 -0.99
N ALA A 101 38.14 -50.09 -1.96
CA ALA A 101 39.60 -50.25 -2.03
C ALA A 101 40.36 -49.10 -1.34
N HIS A 102 39.73 -47.92 -1.23
CA HIS A 102 40.38 -46.73 -0.69
C HIS A 102 39.60 -46.05 0.44
N ASN A 103 38.43 -46.57 0.85
CA ASN A 103 37.56 -45.97 1.86
C ASN A 103 37.24 -44.49 1.57
N VAL A 104 37.15 -44.13 0.28
CA VAL A 104 36.80 -42.78 -0.16
C VAL A 104 35.37 -42.77 -0.69
N VAL A 105 34.47 -42.20 0.11
CA VAL A 105 33.09 -41.96 -0.28
C VAL A 105 32.99 -40.61 -0.98
N VAL A 106 32.82 -40.63 -2.30
CA VAL A 106 32.63 -39.40 -3.08
C VAL A 106 31.16 -39.00 -3.04
N ARG A 107 30.83 -37.91 -2.33
CA ARG A 107 29.55 -37.23 -2.44
C ARG A 107 29.68 -36.10 -3.48
N GLU A 108 28.75 -36.06 -4.42
CA GLU A 108 28.59 -34.86 -5.26
C GLU A 108 27.81 -33.84 -4.46
N ASP A 109 28.40 -32.65 -4.29
CA ASP A 109 27.74 -31.55 -3.62
C ASP A 109 26.41 -31.26 -4.31
N SER A 110 25.33 -31.24 -3.51
CA SER A 110 24.01 -30.80 -3.97
C SER A 110 24.16 -29.42 -4.58
N ARG A 111 23.73 -29.26 -5.85
CA ARG A 111 23.79 -28.03 -6.65
C ARG A 111 23.85 -26.78 -5.78
N SER A 112 25.04 -26.17 -5.67
CA SER A 112 25.14 -24.80 -5.20
C SER A 112 24.22 -23.97 -6.09
N GLN A 113 23.28 -23.24 -5.47
CA GLN A 113 22.27 -22.48 -6.18
C GLN A 113 22.97 -21.64 -7.25
N SER A 114 22.66 -21.90 -8.53
CA SER A 114 23.38 -21.24 -9.62
C SER A 114 23.23 -19.73 -9.44
N LYS A 115 24.29 -18.95 -9.72
CA LYS A 115 24.23 -17.48 -9.72
C LYS A 115 23.01 -16.94 -10.48
N ARG A 116 22.59 -17.65 -11.54
CA ARG A 116 21.37 -17.36 -12.31
C ARG A 116 20.09 -17.53 -11.48
N GLN A 117 20.00 -18.59 -10.69
CA GLN A 117 18.82 -18.89 -9.87
C GLN A 117 18.68 -17.89 -8.72
N LEU A 118 19.81 -17.49 -8.11
CA LEU A 118 19.84 -16.42 -7.12
C LEU A 118 19.45 -15.05 -7.71
N ALA A 119 19.90 -14.75 -8.94
CA ALA A 119 19.53 -13.50 -9.62
C ALA A 119 18.02 -13.43 -9.91
N ILE A 120 17.41 -14.56 -10.31
CA ILE A 120 15.97 -14.65 -10.56
C ILE A 120 15.18 -14.44 -9.26
N GLU A 121 15.56 -15.12 -8.17
CA GLU A 121 14.92 -14.97 -6.87
C GLU A 121 14.99 -13.53 -6.35
N ASN A 122 16.15 -12.89 -6.45
CA ASN A 122 16.33 -11.48 -6.10
C ASN A 122 15.46 -10.54 -6.96
N ALA A 123 15.26 -10.84 -8.25
CA ALA A 123 14.40 -10.04 -9.11
C ALA A 123 12.92 -10.14 -8.70
N PHE A 124 12.46 -11.35 -8.33
CA PHE A 124 11.11 -11.54 -7.79
C PHE A 124 10.93 -10.85 -6.45
N ALA A 125 11.88 -10.98 -5.52
CA ALA A 125 11.84 -10.31 -4.23
C ALA A 125 11.74 -8.78 -4.37
N ARG A 126 12.52 -8.19 -5.28
CA ARG A 126 12.46 -6.75 -5.59
C ARG A 126 11.13 -6.33 -6.20
N THR A 127 10.58 -7.14 -7.09
CA THR A 127 9.27 -6.86 -7.70
C THR A 127 8.15 -6.94 -6.66
N ALA A 128 8.17 -7.96 -5.79
CA ALA A 128 7.19 -8.11 -4.72
C ALA A 128 7.23 -6.93 -3.74
N ALA A 129 8.43 -6.51 -3.32
CA ALA A 129 8.59 -5.34 -2.46
C ALA A 129 8.06 -4.05 -3.12
N LYS A 130 8.37 -3.83 -4.40
CA LYS A 130 7.84 -2.69 -5.16
C LYS A 130 6.32 -2.72 -5.29
N GLN A 131 5.73 -3.89 -5.55
CA GLN A 131 4.28 -4.02 -5.66
C GLN A 131 3.59 -3.75 -4.32
N LEU A 132 4.16 -4.24 -3.21
CA LEU A 132 3.63 -3.96 -1.87
C LEU A 132 3.69 -2.46 -1.56
N GLN A 133 4.80 -1.80 -1.86
CA GLN A 133 4.93 -0.36 -1.70
C GLN A 133 3.92 0.41 -2.56
N GLN A 134 3.79 0.05 -3.84
CA GLN A 134 2.82 0.67 -4.75
C GLN A 134 1.38 0.44 -4.31
N ALA A 135 1.07 -0.74 -3.77
CA ALA A 135 -0.25 -1.04 -3.22
C ALA A 135 -0.55 -0.14 -2.02
N GLY A 136 0.41 0.01 -1.09
CA GLY A 136 0.28 0.92 0.05
C GLY A 136 0.12 2.38 -0.37
N GLU A 137 0.95 2.88 -1.29
CA GLU A 137 0.85 4.25 -1.82
C GLU A 137 -0.48 4.50 -2.56
N LYS A 138 -0.98 3.49 -3.28
CA LYS A 138 -2.27 3.57 -3.96
C LYS A 138 -3.42 3.63 -2.94
N GLU A 139 -3.34 2.83 -1.89
CA GLU A 139 -4.32 2.84 -0.79
C GLU A 139 -4.34 4.22 -0.10
N THR A 140 -3.18 4.74 0.31
CA THR A 140 -3.09 6.07 0.95
C THR A 140 -3.60 7.18 0.04
N ASN A 141 -3.26 7.16 -1.24
CA ASN A 141 -3.76 8.14 -2.21
C ASN A 141 -5.29 8.02 -2.42
N THR A 142 -5.82 6.80 -2.39
CA THR A 142 -7.28 6.58 -2.47
C THR A 142 -7.96 7.16 -1.25
N LEU A 143 -7.45 6.89 -0.04
CA LEU A 143 -7.97 7.45 1.21
C LEU A 143 -7.91 8.98 1.22
N ARG A 144 -6.83 9.57 0.71
CA ARG A 144 -6.70 11.02 0.54
C ARG A 144 -7.76 11.58 -0.40
N GLY A 145 -7.99 10.93 -1.53
CA GLY A 145 -8.94 11.38 -2.56
C GLY A 145 -10.41 11.36 -2.10
N VAL A 146 -10.74 10.58 -1.07
CA VAL A 146 -12.11 10.53 -0.50
C VAL A 146 -12.41 11.74 0.39
N ILE A 147 -11.38 12.40 0.93
CA ILE A 147 -11.56 13.52 1.86
C ILE A 147 -11.85 14.80 1.06
N ASN A 148 -13.07 15.32 1.20
CA ASN A 148 -13.39 16.67 0.75
C ASN A 148 -12.86 17.68 1.77
N VAL A 149 -11.71 18.28 1.46
CA VAL A 149 -11.00 19.21 2.35
C VAL A 149 -11.82 20.47 2.63
N ASP A 150 -12.48 21.03 1.61
CA ASP A 150 -13.27 22.26 1.76
C ASP A 150 -14.45 22.04 2.72
N ALA A 151 -15.19 20.93 2.51
CA ALA A 151 -16.30 20.56 3.38
C ALA A 151 -15.82 20.25 4.81
N PHE A 152 -14.65 19.65 4.96
CA PHE A 152 -14.04 19.40 6.27
C PHE A 152 -13.70 20.71 7.01
N ARG A 153 -13.08 21.67 6.34
CA ARG A 153 -12.75 23.00 6.89
C ARG A 153 -14.00 23.79 7.26
N GLU A 154 -15.01 23.76 6.40
CA GLU A 154 -16.30 24.39 6.66
C GLU A 154 -16.97 23.76 7.89
N ALA A 155 -17.02 22.42 7.97
CA ALA A 155 -17.60 21.72 9.11
C ALA A 155 -16.87 22.05 10.43
N GLN A 156 -15.53 22.18 10.40
CA GLN A 156 -14.74 22.64 11.55
C GLN A 156 -15.15 24.03 12.01
N THR A 157 -15.27 24.96 11.06
CA THR A 157 -15.66 26.36 11.33
C THR A 157 -17.07 26.42 11.92
N LEU A 158 -18.02 25.69 11.32
CA LEU A 158 -19.40 25.61 11.82
C LEU A 158 -19.47 24.97 13.20
N LEU A 159 -18.66 23.95 13.47
CA LEU A 159 -18.60 23.33 14.79
C LEU A 159 -18.12 24.33 15.84
N ALA A 160 -17.07 25.11 15.52
CA ALA A 160 -16.57 26.17 16.40
C ALA A 160 -17.67 27.20 16.73
N VAL A 161 -18.34 27.71 15.70
CA VAL A 161 -19.35 28.76 15.82
C VAL A 161 -20.62 28.25 16.52
N HIS A 162 -21.18 27.13 16.09
CA HIS A 162 -22.48 26.62 16.58
C HIS A 162 -22.39 25.99 17.96
N ARG A 163 -21.22 25.48 18.35
CA ARG A 163 -21.01 24.88 19.68
C ARG A 163 -20.21 25.77 20.62
N HIS A 164 -19.90 27.01 20.18
CA HIS A 164 -19.14 27.98 20.96
C HIS A 164 -17.81 27.40 21.47
N LEU A 165 -17.14 26.61 20.64
CA LEU A 165 -15.85 26.03 21.00
C LEU A 165 -14.73 27.07 20.82
N PRO A 166 -13.70 27.04 21.67
CA PRO A 166 -12.53 27.89 21.44
C PRO A 166 -11.83 27.44 20.15
N LEU A 167 -11.33 28.37 19.34
CA LEU A 167 -10.80 28.04 17.99
C LEU A 167 -9.62 27.05 18.01
N ASN A 168 -8.92 26.93 19.14
CA ASN A 168 -7.87 25.92 19.32
C ASN A 168 -8.40 24.51 19.60
N PHE A 169 -9.72 24.28 19.62
CA PHE A 169 -10.29 22.93 19.81
C PHE A 169 -9.78 21.93 18.75
N VAL A 170 -9.40 22.41 17.57
CA VAL A 170 -8.82 21.59 16.50
C VAL A 170 -7.48 20.95 16.86
N THR A 171 -6.79 21.49 17.88
CA THR A 171 -5.53 20.94 18.41
C THR A 171 -5.74 20.02 19.61
N TRP A 172 -6.99 19.78 20.02
CA TRP A 172 -7.27 18.88 21.15
C TRP A 172 -6.99 17.42 20.76
N PRO A 173 -6.27 16.67 21.60
CA PRO A 173 -5.90 15.29 21.28
C PRO A 173 -7.12 14.39 21.11
N GLU A 174 -8.21 14.62 21.86
CA GLU A 174 -9.45 13.84 21.74
C GLU A 174 -10.14 14.07 20.39
N TYR A 175 -10.13 15.31 19.91
CA TYR A 175 -10.71 15.66 18.62
C TYR A 175 -9.88 15.07 17.48
N GLN A 176 -8.56 15.21 17.53
CA GLN A 176 -7.67 14.63 16.54
C GLN A 176 -7.74 13.10 16.53
N ALA A 177 -7.76 12.45 17.70
CA ALA A 177 -7.90 11.00 17.81
C ALA A 177 -9.23 10.50 17.22
N LEU A 178 -10.34 11.22 17.45
CA LEU A 178 -11.64 10.89 16.85
C LEU A 178 -11.58 10.94 15.32
N LEU A 179 -10.97 11.98 14.76
CA LEU A 179 -10.80 12.11 13.31
C LEU A 179 -9.90 11.01 12.73
N SER A 180 -8.75 10.74 13.36
CA SER A 180 -7.83 9.69 12.94
C SER A 180 -8.42 8.28 13.02
N ALA A 181 -9.36 8.04 13.94
CA ALA A 181 -10.09 6.78 14.03
C ALA A 181 -11.05 6.57 12.84
N ILE A 182 -11.54 7.64 12.22
CA ILE A 182 -12.40 7.58 11.04
C ILE A 182 -11.57 7.37 9.77
N SER A 183 -10.47 8.11 9.63
CA SER A 183 -9.56 7.96 8.49
C SER A 183 -8.13 8.32 8.89
N PRO A 184 -7.15 7.42 8.70
CA PRO A 184 -5.75 7.72 9.00
C PRO A 184 -5.19 8.79 8.04
N ALA A 185 -5.74 8.92 6.83
CA ALA A 185 -5.32 9.93 5.87
C ALA A 185 -5.67 11.37 6.29
N ILE A 186 -6.48 11.55 7.35
CA ILE A 186 -6.87 12.88 7.82
C ILE A 186 -5.73 13.64 8.49
N GLU A 187 -4.70 12.93 8.95
CA GLU A 187 -3.55 13.49 9.66
C GLU A 187 -2.86 14.61 8.86
N GLU A 188 -2.76 14.45 7.54
CA GLU A 188 -2.20 15.46 6.62
C GLU A 188 -3.03 16.75 6.55
N PHE A 189 -4.30 16.71 6.95
CA PHE A 189 -5.23 17.83 6.90
C PHE A 189 -5.53 18.42 8.27
N LEU A 190 -5.01 17.83 9.35
CA LEU A 190 -5.18 18.36 10.70
C LEU A 190 -4.58 19.76 10.81
N THR A 191 -5.15 20.54 11.72
CA THR A 191 -4.74 21.92 11.95
C THR A 191 -4.02 21.99 13.27
N ASP A 192 -2.81 22.53 13.24
CA ASP A 192 -1.99 22.65 14.44
C ASP A 192 -2.18 24.01 15.13
N SER A 193 -3.03 24.88 14.59
CA SER A 193 -3.28 26.21 15.14
C SER A 193 -4.75 26.62 15.04
N GLY A 194 -5.26 27.21 16.12
CA GLY A 194 -6.56 27.90 16.07
C GLY A 194 -6.53 29.15 15.19
N GLY A 195 -5.36 29.67 14.84
CA GLY A 195 -5.20 30.81 13.95
C GLY A 195 -5.65 30.51 12.52
N THR A 196 -5.43 29.28 12.04
CA THR A 196 -5.95 28.84 10.74
C THR A 196 -7.48 28.81 10.73
N VAL A 197 -8.11 28.30 11.78
CA VAL A 197 -9.58 28.31 11.92
C VAL A 197 -10.12 29.75 11.98
N ALA A 198 -9.40 30.66 12.65
CA ALA A 198 -9.74 32.08 12.64
C ALA A 198 -9.68 32.67 11.21
N ALA A 199 -8.63 32.36 10.45
CA ALA A 199 -8.50 32.80 9.07
C ALA A 199 -9.60 32.22 8.16
N ASP A 200 -9.95 30.94 8.33
CA ASP A 200 -11.05 30.30 7.61
C ASP A 200 -12.40 30.97 7.93
N LEU A 201 -12.63 31.29 9.20
CA LEU A 201 -13.81 32.02 9.64
C LEU A 201 -13.86 33.45 9.09
N ASP A 202 -12.73 34.16 9.07
CA ASP A 202 -12.62 35.50 8.49
C ASP A 202 -12.93 35.48 6.98
N ASN A 203 -12.41 34.49 6.26
CA ASN A 203 -12.69 34.29 4.84
C ASN A 203 -14.18 33.98 4.60
N ALA A 204 -14.77 33.09 5.40
CA ALA A 204 -16.19 32.76 5.32
C ALA A 204 -17.07 33.99 5.62
N HIS A 205 -16.71 34.77 6.64
CA HIS A 205 -17.39 36.01 6.99
C HIS A 205 -17.26 37.04 5.87
N ALA A 206 -16.07 37.23 5.29
CA ALA A 206 -15.86 38.16 4.18
C ALA A 206 -16.67 37.79 2.93
N ALA A 207 -16.77 36.50 2.62
CA ALA A 207 -17.63 35.99 1.56
C ALA A 207 -19.11 36.30 1.84
N HIS A 208 -19.58 36.06 3.07
CA HIS A 208 -20.97 36.31 3.46
C HIS A 208 -21.31 37.81 3.56
N GLN A 209 -20.35 38.65 3.92
CA GLN A 209 -20.54 40.09 4.08
C GLN A 209 -21.03 40.75 2.78
N GLN A 210 -20.60 40.25 1.62
CA GLN A 210 -21.07 40.76 0.33
C GLN A 210 -22.57 40.53 0.12
N SER A 211 -23.07 39.36 0.52
CA SER A 211 -24.49 39.04 0.50
C SER A 211 -25.28 39.96 1.44
N GLY A 212 -24.77 40.18 2.66
CA GLY A 212 -25.36 41.13 3.61
C GLY A 212 -25.43 42.56 3.04
N LYS A 213 -24.34 43.05 2.42
CA LYS A 213 -24.32 44.36 1.77
C LYS A 213 -25.34 44.48 0.64
N ARG A 214 -25.49 43.44 -0.19
CA ARG A 214 -26.50 43.41 -1.26
C ARG A 214 -27.93 43.42 -0.71
N TRP A 215 -28.18 42.64 0.34
CA TRP A 215 -29.47 42.62 1.01
C TRP A 215 -29.82 43.99 1.60
N LEU A 216 -28.88 44.63 2.33
CA LEU A 216 -29.07 45.98 2.85
C LEU A 216 -29.29 47.02 1.74
N GLY A 217 -28.54 46.93 0.64
CA GLY A 217 -28.68 47.86 -0.50
C GLY A 217 -29.98 47.70 -1.28
N THR A 218 -30.67 46.56 -1.16
CA THR A 218 -31.97 46.29 -1.80
C THR A 218 -33.16 46.51 -0.86
N ALA A 219 -32.91 46.87 0.41
CA ALA A 219 -33.96 47.13 1.39
C ALA A 219 -34.81 48.33 0.94
N ARG A 220 -36.13 48.14 0.89
CA ARG A 220 -37.10 49.17 0.49
C ARG A 220 -37.59 50.02 1.67
N SER A 221 -37.43 49.52 2.89
CA SER A 221 -37.77 50.22 4.12
C SER A 221 -36.53 50.87 4.73
N LEU A 222 -36.76 51.81 5.66
CA LEU A 222 -35.70 52.31 6.53
C LEU A 222 -35.15 51.13 7.36
N ILE A 223 -33.82 51.03 7.43
CA ILE A 223 -33.12 50.09 8.30
C ILE A 223 -32.95 50.76 9.65
N HIS A 224 -33.54 50.19 10.68
CA HIS A 224 -33.41 50.70 12.05
C HIS A 224 -32.16 50.09 12.68
N ILE A 225 -31.26 50.96 13.16
CA ILE A 225 -30.02 50.54 13.83
C ILE A 225 -30.19 50.79 15.32
N SER A 226 -29.92 49.76 16.13
CA SER A 226 -29.87 49.85 17.58
C SER A 226 -28.43 49.63 18.07
N MET A 227 -28.10 50.34 19.15
CA MET A 227 -26.75 50.39 19.69
C MET A 227 -26.79 50.13 21.19
N ASP A 228 -26.08 49.08 21.63
CA ASP A 228 -25.90 48.76 23.03
C ASP A 228 -24.50 49.17 23.46
N VAL A 229 -24.39 49.97 24.52
CA VAL A 229 -23.11 50.47 25.04
C VAL A 229 -22.95 50.03 26.48
N TRP A 230 -21.84 49.36 26.81
CA TRP A 230 -21.53 48.96 28.17
C TRP A 230 -20.03 49.02 28.46
N SER A 231 -19.67 49.10 29.73
CA SER A 231 -18.28 49.08 30.19
C SER A 231 -18.02 47.84 31.01
N SER A 232 -16.84 47.22 30.87
CA SER A 232 -16.41 46.12 31.72
C SER A 232 -15.57 46.62 32.90
N PRO A 233 -15.48 45.83 33.99
CA PRO A 233 -14.59 46.13 35.12
C PRO A 233 -13.10 46.25 34.75
N GLN A 234 -12.71 45.84 33.53
CA GLN A 234 -11.34 45.93 33.03
C GLN A 234 -11.05 47.27 32.31
N HIS A 235 -11.84 48.33 32.59
CA HIS A 235 -11.73 49.64 31.94
C HIS A 235 -11.84 49.61 30.41
N LYS A 236 -12.56 48.64 29.85
CA LYS A 236 -12.87 48.56 28.42
C LYS A 236 -14.33 48.93 28.18
N SER A 237 -14.57 49.77 27.19
CA SER A 237 -15.92 50.09 26.71
C SER A 237 -16.22 49.29 25.44
N PHE A 238 -17.44 48.78 25.36
CA PHE A 238 -17.93 47.97 24.26
C PHE A 238 -19.17 48.62 23.65
N ILE A 239 -19.30 48.50 22.33
CA ILE A 239 -20.47 48.93 21.58
C ILE A 239 -20.87 47.76 20.69
N ALA A 240 -22.09 47.27 20.84
CA ALA A 240 -22.71 46.39 19.85
C ALA A 240 -23.64 47.22 18.97
N VAL A 241 -23.51 47.03 17.66
CA VAL A 241 -24.39 47.64 16.66
C VAL A 241 -25.13 46.52 15.95
N HIS A 242 -26.46 46.56 15.97
CA HIS A 242 -27.31 45.61 15.25
C HIS A 242 -28.33 46.34 14.38
N ALA A 243 -28.67 45.73 13.25
CA ALA A 243 -29.50 46.28 12.18
C ALA A 243 -30.47 45.22 11.65
#